data_AF-A0A1H9FVG1-F1
#
_entry.id   AF-A0A1H9FVG1-F1
#
_cell.length_a   1.000
_cell.length_b   1.000
_cell.length_c   1.000
_cell.angle_alpha   90.00
_cell.angle_beta   90.00
_cell.angle_gamma   90.00
#
_symmetry.space_group_name_H-M   'P 1'
#
loop_
_entity.id
_entity.type
_entity.pdbx_description
1 polymer ?
#
loop_
_entity_poly.entity_id
_entity_poly.type
_entity_poly.pdbx_seq_one_letter_code
_entity_poly.pdbx_strand_id
1 'polypeptide(L)'
;MTLTVQKVPKHLKKYTAEQHYHTYTPINHAVWRYVMRQNHHTLKDLAHEAYTDGLRASGITIEKIPNVDEMNEALAPFGWGASTIDGFIPGVAFFEFQGNGVLPIATEIRKLENIQYTPAPDIIHEAAGHAPILCNPKYSEYVKMFGEIGKKAIASKEEHDHFDAVRHYSNLLEKGDATEEEIKAAEQNVKEKEVAIKGVSEAEKVGRLYWWTVEYGLIGTVDDPKIYGAGLLSSVAEGSNILSPEVEKRPFDVQEMVNTSFDITKPQPQLFVCESFEQLIEGLKEFAQEMSFMKGGTESLDKAIQSENVATAVFSSGLQVTGIFSDRITDENGDLIYIKTSGPTNLAFDHQELSGHGTDYHSDGFGSPVGKLKDLGKSLENLTDSELEAQGVLVGEETTLEFESGIVVTGTVKDLVRKDGKVVIVSFENCRVTLGDDVLFEPEWGVFDMAVGTDIVSVFAGAADGEAFHSIVESEPMETPALPELTSLEQLFQDVRNVREGHIADPESELERVLDELQVISNDDWLLRIEIFEILVAKKLSCTLLDRVTDELNHVKTLDEEWNTLIERGIKVAKNAPLISE
;
A
#
# COMPACT_ATOMS: atom_id res chain seq x y z
N MET A 1 -0.68 -19.33 -21.97
CA MET A 1 0.05 -18.93 -20.75
C MET A 1 -0.58 -19.67 -19.60
N THR A 2 0.19 -20.38 -18.79
CA THR A 2 -0.29 -20.91 -17.52
C THR A 2 -0.73 -19.72 -16.66
N LEU A 3 -2.00 -19.69 -16.26
CA LEU A 3 -2.51 -18.69 -15.32
C LEU A 3 -1.76 -18.90 -14.00
N THR A 4 -0.87 -17.99 -13.66
CA THR A 4 -0.17 -18.01 -12.37
C THR A 4 -0.92 -17.04 -11.47
N VAL A 5 -1.59 -17.58 -10.45
CA VAL A 5 -2.15 -16.76 -9.36
C VAL A 5 -0.98 -16.07 -8.67
N GLN A 6 -1.05 -14.74 -8.54
CA GLN A 6 -0.02 -13.99 -7.83
C GLN A 6 0.00 -14.42 -6.37
N LYS A 7 1.20 -14.65 -5.84
CA LYS A 7 1.38 -15.09 -4.46
C LYS A 7 1.97 -13.97 -3.64
N VAL A 8 1.41 -13.80 -2.45
CA VAL A 8 1.97 -12.91 -1.43
C VAL A 8 3.36 -13.42 -1.02
N PRO A 9 4.42 -12.59 -1.15
CA PRO A 9 5.74 -12.89 -0.59
C PRO A 9 5.63 -13.28 0.90
N LYS A 10 6.46 -14.20 1.38
CA LYS A 10 6.26 -14.76 2.74
C LYS A 10 6.42 -13.71 3.81
N HIS A 11 7.38 -12.79 3.67
CA HIS A 11 7.60 -11.72 4.63
C HIS A 11 6.45 -10.70 4.69
N LEU A 12 5.59 -10.65 3.66
CA LEU A 12 4.36 -9.83 3.67
C LEU A 12 3.15 -10.55 4.30
N LYS A 13 3.21 -11.87 4.50
CA LYS A 13 2.10 -12.64 5.11
C LYS A 13 1.77 -12.19 6.54
N LYS A 14 2.72 -11.58 7.25
CA LYS A 14 2.48 -10.99 8.57
C LYS A 14 1.48 -9.82 8.54
N TYR A 15 1.19 -9.28 7.36
CA TYR A 15 0.21 -8.22 7.13
C TYR A 15 -1.11 -8.73 6.55
N THR A 16 -1.21 -10.03 6.24
CA THR A 16 -2.42 -10.61 5.66
C THR A 16 -3.37 -11.09 6.75
N ALA A 17 -4.67 -10.93 6.53
CA ALA A 17 -5.74 -11.45 7.39
C ALA A 17 -6.48 -12.61 6.72
N GLU A 18 -7.24 -13.39 7.48
CA GLU A 18 -8.22 -14.33 6.91
C GLU A 18 -9.55 -13.60 6.68
N GLN A 19 -10.15 -13.75 5.49
CA GLN A 19 -11.51 -13.27 5.27
C GLN A 19 -12.52 -14.21 5.94
N HIS A 20 -13.06 -13.81 7.09
CA HIS A 20 -14.16 -14.55 7.72
C HIS A 20 -15.49 -14.26 7.01
N TYR A 21 -15.65 -14.69 5.75
CA TYR A 21 -16.77 -14.30 4.88
C TYR A 21 -18.17 -14.51 5.52
N HIS A 22 -18.32 -15.52 6.37
CA HIS A 22 -19.59 -15.82 7.02
C HIS A 22 -19.96 -14.87 8.18
N THR A 23 -19.07 -13.98 8.60
CA THR A 23 -19.38 -12.96 9.62
C THR A 23 -20.05 -11.72 9.03
N TYR A 24 -20.02 -11.53 7.70
CA TYR A 24 -20.77 -10.46 7.06
C TYR A 24 -22.27 -10.66 7.24
N THR A 25 -22.89 -9.68 7.89
CA THR A 25 -24.31 -9.74 8.23
C THR A 25 -25.18 -9.36 7.02
N PRO A 26 -26.47 -9.68 7.03
CA PRO A 26 -27.40 -9.25 6.00
C PRO A 26 -27.43 -7.72 5.80
N ILE A 27 -27.20 -6.95 6.87
CA ILE A 27 -27.05 -5.48 6.83
C ILE A 27 -25.78 -5.11 6.07
N ASN A 28 -24.64 -5.75 6.34
CA ASN A 28 -23.39 -5.49 5.60
C ASN A 28 -23.58 -5.69 4.08
N HIS A 29 -24.25 -6.78 3.69
CA HIS A 29 -24.55 -7.02 2.28
C HIS A 29 -25.51 -5.96 1.69
N ALA A 30 -26.46 -5.43 2.48
CA ALA A 30 -27.34 -4.35 2.04
C ALA A 30 -26.59 -3.01 1.88
N VAL A 31 -25.65 -2.70 2.77
CA VAL A 31 -24.77 -1.54 2.65
C VAL A 31 -23.96 -1.62 1.36
N TRP A 32 -23.32 -2.76 1.09
CA TRP A 32 -22.61 -3.02 -0.16
C TRP A 32 -23.51 -2.79 -1.37
N ARG A 33 -24.69 -3.44 -1.40
CA ARG A 33 -25.66 -3.31 -2.50
C ARG A 33 -26.03 -1.87 -2.76
N TYR A 34 -26.40 -1.15 -1.71
CA TYR A 34 -26.83 0.21 -1.82
C TYR A 34 -25.73 1.08 -2.45
N VAL A 35 -24.50 1.03 -1.92
CA VAL A 35 -23.37 1.81 -2.44
C VAL A 35 -23.05 1.44 -3.89
N MET A 36 -22.97 0.15 -4.21
CA MET A 36 -22.69 -0.31 -5.56
C MET A 36 -23.75 0.12 -6.57
N ARG A 37 -25.04 0.11 -6.18
CA ARG A 37 -26.13 0.60 -7.04
C ARG A 37 -26.04 2.11 -7.26
N GLN A 38 -25.73 2.88 -6.22
CA GLN A 38 -25.53 4.34 -6.35
C GLN A 38 -24.35 4.66 -7.27
N ASN A 39 -23.20 4.04 -7.03
CA ASN A 39 -21.98 4.27 -7.78
C ASN A 39 -22.16 3.84 -9.24
N HIS A 40 -22.69 2.65 -9.50
CA HIS A 40 -22.93 2.18 -10.87
C HIS A 40 -23.88 3.10 -11.64
N HIS A 41 -24.95 3.59 -11.02
CA HIS A 41 -25.90 4.50 -11.67
C HIS A 41 -25.28 5.88 -11.97
N THR A 42 -24.51 6.41 -11.02
CA THR A 42 -23.95 7.78 -11.09
C THR A 42 -22.72 7.84 -11.98
N LEU A 43 -21.86 6.83 -11.91
CA LEU A 43 -20.54 6.85 -12.54
C LEU A 43 -20.54 6.33 -13.97
N LYS A 44 -21.62 5.69 -14.46
CA LYS A 44 -21.65 5.09 -15.80
C LYS A 44 -21.21 6.03 -16.94
N ASP A 45 -21.47 7.33 -16.81
CA ASP A 45 -21.14 8.35 -17.82
C ASP A 45 -19.93 9.22 -17.40
N LEU A 46 -19.45 9.08 -16.16
CA LEU A 46 -18.38 9.89 -15.57
C LEU A 46 -17.06 9.12 -15.43
N ALA A 47 -17.12 7.81 -15.17
CA ALA A 47 -15.96 6.95 -15.06
C ALA A 47 -15.33 6.69 -16.43
N HIS A 48 -14.03 6.49 -16.43
CA HIS A 48 -13.29 6.04 -17.60
C HIS A 48 -13.71 4.61 -17.98
N GLU A 49 -13.72 4.30 -19.29
CA GLU A 49 -14.19 3.00 -19.81
C GLU A 49 -13.45 1.79 -19.21
N ALA A 50 -12.17 1.96 -18.89
CA ALA A 50 -11.36 0.96 -18.20
C ALA A 50 -11.98 0.46 -16.87
N TYR A 51 -12.65 1.36 -16.13
CA TYR A 51 -13.33 1.00 -14.90
C TYR A 51 -14.66 0.27 -15.18
N THR A 52 -15.48 0.83 -16.07
CA THR A 52 -16.81 0.28 -16.37
C THR A 52 -16.75 -1.11 -16.99
N ASP A 53 -15.75 -1.34 -17.86
CA ASP A 53 -15.51 -2.65 -18.48
C ASP A 53 -14.91 -3.64 -17.47
N GLY A 54 -14.07 -3.14 -16.56
CA GLY A 54 -13.37 -3.91 -15.54
C GLY A 54 -14.25 -4.45 -14.42
N LEU A 55 -15.36 -3.79 -14.09
CA LEU A 55 -16.24 -4.17 -12.97
C LEU A 55 -16.73 -5.63 -13.07
N ARG A 56 -17.01 -6.10 -14.28
CA ARG A 56 -17.43 -7.50 -14.51
C ARG A 56 -16.26 -8.47 -14.51
N ALA A 57 -15.08 -8.01 -14.93
CA ALA A 57 -13.88 -8.84 -15.06
C ALA A 57 -13.20 -9.10 -13.70
N SER A 58 -13.39 -8.23 -12.71
CA SER A 58 -12.76 -8.32 -11.38
C SER A 58 -13.47 -9.24 -10.38
N GLY A 59 -14.50 -9.99 -10.81
CA GLY A 59 -15.28 -10.87 -9.92
C GLY A 59 -16.24 -10.14 -8.98
N ILE A 60 -16.46 -8.84 -9.23
CA ILE A 60 -17.31 -8.00 -8.39
C ILE A 60 -18.76 -8.06 -8.88
N THR A 61 -19.68 -8.19 -7.92
CA THR A 61 -21.11 -8.11 -8.17
C THR A 61 -21.74 -7.00 -7.33
N ILE A 62 -22.88 -6.51 -7.79
CA ILE A 62 -23.64 -5.49 -7.05
C ILE A 62 -24.33 -6.11 -5.83
N GLU A 63 -24.76 -7.38 -5.91
CA GLU A 63 -25.70 -7.96 -4.94
C GLU A 63 -25.07 -8.45 -3.62
N LYS A 64 -23.76 -8.70 -3.60
CA LYS A 64 -23.04 -9.19 -2.42
C LYS A 64 -21.60 -8.70 -2.36
N ILE A 65 -21.10 -8.51 -1.13
CA ILE A 65 -19.69 -8.35 -0.80
C ILE A 65 -18.89 -9.47 -1.46
N PRO A 66 -17.77 -9.16 -2.15
CA PRO A 66 -16.98 -10.14 -2.86
C PRO A 66 -16.22 -11.05 -1.89
N ASN A 67 -16.07 -12.31 -2.30
CA ASN A 67 -15.10 -13.21 -1.69
C ASN A 67 -13.73 -12.90 -2.30
N VAL A 68 -12.72 -12.63 -1.47
CA VAL A 68 -11.40 -12.18 -1.94
C VAL A 68 -10.63 -13.30 -2.66
N ASP A 69 -10.87 -14.57 -2.32
CA ASP A 69 -10.30 -15.70 -3.08
C ASP A 69 -10.89 -15.77 -4.49
N GLU A 70 -12.21 -15.54 -4.65
CA GLU A 70 -12.86 -15.45 -5.96
C GLU A 70 -12.29 -14.26 -6.77
N MET A 71 -12.05 -13.11 -6.13
CA MET A 71 -11.41 -11.96 -6.77
C MET A 71 -9.98 -12.28 -7.21
N ASN A 72 -9.21 -12.98 -6.37
CA ASN A 72 -7.84 -13.38 -6.67
C ASN A 72 -7.78 -14.25 -7.92
N GLU A 73 -8.74 -15.17 -8.10
CA GLU A 73 -8.87 -15.95 -9.33
C GLU A 73 -9.28 -15.10 -10.54
N ALA A 74 -10.23 -14.17 -10.35
CA ALA A 74 -10.74 -13.31 -11.41
C ALA A 74 -9.69 -12.32 -11.95
N LEU A 75 -8.78 -11.83 -11.09
CA LEU A 75 -7.72 -10.89 -11.45
C LEU A 75 -6.49 -11.56 -12.09
N ALA A 76 -6.31 -12.87 -11.91
CA ALA A 76 -5.15 -13.62 -12.41
C ALA A 76 -4.87 -13.46 -13.91
N PRO A 77 -5.88 -13.44 -14.82
CA PRO A 77 -5.65 -13.20 -16.25
C PRO A 77 -5.02 -11.85 -16.58
N PHE A 78 -5.15 -10.87 -15.70
CA PHE A 78 -4.59 -9.51 -15.84
C PHE A 78 -3.24 -9.38 -15.12
N GLY A 79 -2.69 -10.50 -14.64
CA GLY A 79 -1.43 -10.56 -13.89
C GLY A 79 -1.55 -9.94 -12.50
N TRP A 80 -2.77 -9.86 -11.96
CA TRP A 80 -3.05 -9.40 -10.61
C TRP A 80 -3.58 -10.52 -9.73
N GLY A 81 -3.43 -10.38 -8.42
CA GLY A 81 -4.13 -11.14 -7.40
C GLY A 81 -4.72 -10.21 -6.36
N ALA A 82 -5.42 -10.77 -5.38
CA ALA A 82 -5.95 -10.05 -4.23
C ALA A 82 -5.58 -10.77 -2.94
N SER A 83 -5.33 -10.02 -1.88
CA SER A 83 -5.06 -10.56 -0.55
C SER A 83 -5.75 -9.71 0.50
N THR A 84 -6.39 -10.36 1.46
CA THR A 84 -6.92 -9.66 2.62
C THR A 84 -5.80 -9.18 3.53
N ILE A 85 -5.98 -7.98 4.09
CA ILE A 85 -5.07 -7.37 5.06
C ILE A 85 -5.79 -7.03 6.35
N ASP A 86 -5.02 -7.02 7.44
CA ASP A 86 -5.49 -6.63 8.76
C ASP A 86 -5.20 -5.15 9.01
N GLY A 87 -6.26 -4.32 9.04
CA GLY A 87 -6.18 -2.90 9.34
C GLY A 87 -5.14 -2.12 8.53
N PHE A 88 -4.42 -1.23 9.22
CA PHE A 88 -3.39 -0.37 8.61
C PHE A 88 -2.04 -1.10 8.48
N ILE A 89 -1.53 -1.19 7.24
CA ILE A 89 -0.22 -1.74 6.92
C ILE A 89 0.80 -0.63 6.59
N PRO A 90 2.10 -0.81 6.87
CA PRO A 90 3.12 0.17 6.52
C PRO A 90 3.14 0.47 5.02
N GLY A 91 3.37 1.73 4.65
CA GLY A 91 3.36 2.16 3.23
C GLY A 91 4.32 1.34 2.34
N VAL A 92 5.51 1.00 2.84
CA VAL A 92 6.47 0.14 2.11
C VAL A 92 5.89 -1.24 1.79
N ALA A 93 5.14 -1.84 2.73
CA ALA A 93 4.49 -3.13 2.52
C ALA A 93 3.32 -3.01 1.54
N PHE A 94 2.50 -1.96 1.68
CA PHE A 94 1.39 -1.66 0.76
C PHE A 94 1.87 -1.55 -0.69
N PHE A 95 2.93 -0.76 -0.93
CA PHE A 95 3.49 -0.62 -2.27
C PHE A 95 4.15 -1.91 -2.76
N GLU A 96 4.75 -2.71 -1.88
CA GLU A 96 5.31 -3.99 -2.27
C GLU A 96 4.24 -5.01 -2.70
N PHE A 97 3.07 -5.03 -2.04
CA PHE A 97 1.93 -5.81 -2.54
C PHE A 97 1.61 -5.43 -3.98
N GLN A 98 1.45 -4.14 -4.27
CA GLN A 98 1.11 -3.66 -5.61
C GLN A 98 2.21 -3.91 -6.64
N GLY A 99 3.48 -3.76 -6.26
CA GLY A 99 4.63 -4.04 -7.13
C GLY A 99 4.66 -5.51 -7.59
N ASN A 100 4.26 -6.42 -6.70
CA ASN A 100 4.06 -7.84 -6.99
C ASN A 100 2.73 -8.15 -7.71
N GLY A 101 1.92 -7.13 -8.03
CA GLY A 101 0.61 -7.30 -8.63
C GLY A 101 -0.40 -7.94 -7.68
N VAL A 102 -0.34 -7.66 -6.39
CA VAL A 102 -1.34 -8.08 -5.41
C VAL A 102 -2.06 -6.85 -4.88
N LEU A 103 -3.39 -6.85 -4.95
CA LEU A 103 -4.22 -5.81 -4.37
C LEU A 103 -4.49 -6.15 -2.89
N PRO A 104 -4.01 -5.35 -1.92
CA PRO A 104 -4.38 -5.51 -0.53
C PRO A 104 -5.82 -5.04 -0.31
N ILE A 105 -6.65 -5.84 0.35
CA ILE A 105 -8.07 -5.56 0.57
C ILE A 105 -8.37 -5.64 2.06
N ALA A 106 -8.87 -4.57 2.67
CA ALA A 106 -9.38 -4.60 4.03
C ALA A 106 -10.61 -5.53 4.13
N THR A 107 -10.70 -6.34 5.19
CA THR A 107 -11.86 -7.22 5.43
C THR A 107 -13.10 -6.46 5.88
N GLU A 108 -12.91 -5.31 6.51
CA GLU A 108 -14.01 -4.54 7.09
C GLU A 108 -14.85 -3.84 6.03
N ILE A 109 -16.14 -3.69 6.31
CA ILE A 109 -17.07 -2.88 5.52
C ILE A 109 -17.59 -1.74 6.40
N ARG A 110 -17.73 -0.54 5.82
CA ARG A 110 -18.31 0.60 6.55
C ARG A 110 -19.68 0.28 7.12
N LYS A 111 -19.99 0.90 8.26
CA LYS A 111 -21.29 0.77 8.93
C LYS A 111 -22.38 1.57 8.22
N LEU A 112 -23.64 1.24 8.50
CA LEU A 112 -24.83 1.90 7.94
C LEU A 112 -24.82 3.42 8.21
N GLU A 113 -24.33 3.83 9.37
CA GLU A 113 -24.29 5.23 9.79
C GLU A 113 -23.22 6.03 9.01
N ASN A 114 -22.26 5.37 8.37
CA ASN A 114 -21.13 5.99 7.67
C ASN A 114 -21.12 5.68 6.16
N ILE A 115 -22.31 5.51 5.54
CA ILE A 115 -22.41 5.10 4.13
C ILE A 115 -21.76 6.10 3.17
N GLN A 116 -21.97 7.40 3.39
CA GLN A 116 -21.52 8.43 2.44
C GLN A 116 -20.00 8.55 2.38
N TYR A 117 -19.31 8.34 3.51
CA TYR A 117 -17.88 8.49 3.64
C TYR A 117 -17.36 7.77 4.89
N THR A 118 -16.21 7.11 4.76
CA THR A 118 -15.43 6.55 5.88
C THR A 118 -13.98 7.02 5.76
N PRO A 119 -13.34 7.50 6.85
CA PRO A 119 -11.94 7.89 6.83
C PRO A 119 -10.98 6.71 6.62
N ALA A 120 -11.37 5.51 7.08
CA ALA A 120 -10.58 4.30 6.91
C ALA A 120 -11.00 3.55 5.64
N PRO A 121 -10.06 3.05 4.82
CA PRO A 121 -10.36 2.21 3.67
C PRO A 121 -11.10 0.94 4.11
N ASP A 122 -12.15 0.60 3.37
CA ASP A 122 -12.98 -0.59 3.60
C ASP A 122 -13.03 -1.45 2.33
N ILE A 123 -13.64 -2.64 2.41
CA ILE A 123 -13.75 -3.55 1.27
C ILE A 123 -14.44 -2.92 0.06
N ILE A 124 -15.33 -1.95 0.25
CA ILE A 124 -15.95 -1.19 -0.86
C ILE A 124 -14.89 -0.35 -1.56
N HIS A 125 -14.11 0.42 -0.81
CA HIS A 125 -13.04 1.24 -1.37
C HIS A 125 -12.02 0.39 -2.14
N GLU A 126 -11.51 -0.66 -1.51
CA GLU A 126 -10.44 -1.47 -2.10
C GLU A 126 -10.96 -2.32 -3.28
N ALA A 127 -12.03 -3.09 -3.06
CA ALA A 127 -12.53 -3.97 -4.09
C ALA A 127 -13.19 -3.17 -5.21
N ALA A 128 -14.19 -2.32 -4.91
CA ALA A 128 -14.96 -1.67 -5.95
C ALA A 128 -14.31 -0.40 -6.52
N GLY A 129 -13.41 0.27 -5.79
CA GLY A 129 -12.67 1.43 -6.27
C GLY A 129 -11.47 1.05 -7.14
N HIS A 130 -10.57 0.21 -6.60
CA HIS A 130 -9.30 -0.11 -7.26
C HIS A 130 -9.38 -1.28 -8.23
N ALA A 131 -9.99 -2.41 -7.84
CA ALA A 131 -9.86 -3.66 -8.60
C ALA A 131 -10.34 -3.60 -10.08
N PRO A 132 -11.47 -2.95 -10.43
CA PRO A 132 -11.98 -2.96 -11.80
C PRO A 132 -10.98 -2.43 -12.83
N ILE A 133 -10.38 -1.27 -12.54
CA ILE A 133 -9.52 -0.58 -13.52
C ILE A 133 -8.19 -1.31 -13.77
N LEU A 134 -7.75 -2.18 -12.84
CA LEU A 134 -6.55 -3.00 -12.98
C LEU A 134 -6.62 -3.99 -14.16
N CYS A 135 -7.81 -4.25 -14.69
CA CYS A 135 -7.99 -5.05 -15.91
C CYS A 135 -7.41 -4.36 -17.16
N ASN A 136 -7.23 -3.03 -17.12
CA ASN A 136 -6.59 -2.28 -18.20
C ASN A 136 -5.07 -2.47 -18.15
N PRO A 137 -4.41 -2.95 -19.23
CA PRO A 137 -2.98 -3.25 -19.21
C PRO A 137 -2.08 -2.06 -18.88
N LYS A 138 -2.47 -0.85 -19.33
CA LYS A 138 -1.67 0.36 -19.12
C LYS A 138 -1.80 0.91 -17.71
N TYR A 139 -3.02 0.91 -17.18
CA TYR A 139 -3.22 1.26 -15.78
C TYR A 139 -2.57 0.22 -14.85
N SER A 140 -2.68 -1.07 -15.16
CA SER A 140 -1.95 -2.12 -14.43
C SER A 140 -0.44 -1.91 -14.46
N GLU A 141 0.14 -1.55 -15.60
CA GLU A 141 1.58 -1.25 -15.73
C GLU A 141 1.96 -0.08 -14.81
N TYR A 142 1.15 0.98 -14.83
CA TYR A 142 1.32 2.15 -13.98
C TYR A 142 1.33 1.81 -12.49
N VAL A 143 0.30 1.13 -11.98
CA VAL A 143 0.17 0.82 -10.54
C VAL A 143 1.28 -0.14 -10.08
N LYS A 144 1.66 -1.14 -10.88
CA LYS A 144 2.80 -2.03 -10.55
C LYS A 144 4.12 -1.26 -10.48
N MET A 145 4.36 -0.37 -11.45
CA MET A 145 5.55 0.48 -11.43
C MET A 145 5.54 1.43 -10.23
N PHE A 146 4.36 1.94 -9.86
CA PHE A 146 4.17 2.74 -8.65
C PHE A 146 4.54 1.94 -7.41
N GLY A 147 4.06 0.70 -7.29
CA GLY A 147 4.43 -0.20 -6.20
C GLY A 147 5.94 -0.46 -6.11
N GLU A 148 6.61 -0.70 -7.25
CA GLU A 148 8.06 -0.91 -7.31
C GLU A 148 8.89 0.32 -6.91
N ILE A 149 8.37 1.53 -7.17
CA ILE A 149 8.99 2.79 -6.77
C ILE A 149 8.67 3.11 -5.30
N GLY A 150 7.40 2.98 -4.92
CA GLY A 150 6.91 3.33 -3.59
C GLY A 150 7.50 2.48 -2.49
N LYS A 151 7.74 1.18 -2.74
CA LYS A 151 8.41 0.30 -1.76
C LYS A 151 9.86 0.70 -1.47
N LYS A 152 10.49 1.46 -2.39
CA LYS A 152 11.87 1.93 -2.28
C LYS A 152 11.99 3.33 -1.65
N ALA A 153 10.87 4.02 -1.44
CA ALA A 153 10.85 5.39 -0.95
C ALA A 153 11.26 5.47 0.52
N ILE A 154 12.21 6.35 0.83
CA ILE A 154 12.69 6.53 2.20
C ILE A 154 11.77 7.50 2.94
N ALA A 155 11.16 7.02 4.02
CA ALA A 155 10.40 7.82 4.98
C ALA A 155 11.34 8.43 6.03
N SER A 156 10.93 9.54 6.65
CA SER A 156 11.64 10.04 7.84
C SER A 156 11.33 9.16 9.05
N LYS A 157 12.18 9.24 10.07
CA LYS A 157 11.93 8.60 11.35
C LYS A 157 10.61 9.06 11.96
N GLU A 158 10.34 10.36 11.92
CA GLU A 158 9.15 10.94 12.53
C GLU A 158 7.85 10.46 11.85
N GLU A 159 7.88 10.25 10.54
CA GLU A 159 6.76 9.66 9.79
C GLU A 159 6.52 8.20 10.21
N HIS A 160 7.59 7.43 10.42
CA HIS A 160 7.49 6.06 10.90
C HIS A 160 6.92 5.99 12.32
N ASP A 161 7.46 6.81 13.24
CA ASP A 161 6.97 6.93 14.61
C ASP A 161 5.48 7.31 14.66
N HIS A 162 5.05 8.24 13.77
CA HIS A 162 3.66 8.65 13.67
C HIS A 162 2.77 7.51 13.17
N PHE A 163 3.21 6.78 12.13
CA PHE A 163 2.49 5.61 11.63
C PHE A 163 2.28 4.55 12.74
N ASP A 164 3.34 4.23 13.50
CA ASP A 164 3.25 3.25 14.59
C ASP A 164 2.31 3.73 15.70
N ALA A 165 2.29 5.03 16.00
CA ALA A 165 1.35 5.62 16.94
C ALA A 165 -0.11 5.50 16.45
N VAL A 166 -0.37 5.79 15.18
CA VAL A 166 -1.71 5.66 14.56
C VAL A 166 -2.17 4.21 14.56
N ARG A 167 -1.29 3.28 14.18
CA ARG A 167 -1.59 1.84 14.18
C ARG A 167 -1.90 1.34 15.58
N HIS A 168 -1.11 1.74 16.58
CA HIS A 168 -1.38 1.39 17.98
C HIS A 168 -2.73 1.93 18.45
N TYR A 169 -3.05 3.19 18.12
CA TYR A 169 -4.32 3.81 18.45
C TYR A 169 -5.51 3.08 17.80
N SER A 170 -5.44 2.75 16.50
CA SER A 170 -6.49 2.00 15.79
C SER A 170 -6.74 0.64 16.44
N ASN A 171 -5.68 -0.11 16.74
CA ASN A 171 -5.79 -1.43 17.36
C ASN A 171 -6.48 -1.39 18.74
N LEU A 172 -6.28 -0.31 19.52
CA LEU A 172 -6.96 -0.12 20.81
C LEU A 172 -8.47 0.15 20.63
N LEU A 173 -8.85 0.89 19.59
CA LEU A 173 -10.26 1.16 19.28
C LEU A 173 -11.00 -0.09 18.80
N GLU A 174 -10.32 -0.96 18.04
CA GLU A 174 -10.92 -2.16 17.46
C GLU A 174 -11.12 -3.29 18.46
N LYS A 175 -10.13 -3.57 19.34
CA LYS A 175 -10.22 -4.67 20.30
C LYS A 175 -11.29 -4.45 21.38
N GLY A 176 -11.68 -3.20 21.63
CA GLY A 176 -12.80 -2.84 22.50
C GLY A 176 -12.60 -3.15 23.99
N ASP A 177 -11.42 -3.64 24.38
CA ASP A 177 -11.03 -3.96 25.77
C ASP A 177 -10.13 -2.88 26.42
N ALA A 178 -9.68 -1.91 25.63
CA ALA A 178 -8.88 -0.78 26.09
C ALA A 178 -9.69 0.21 26.96
N THR A 179 -9.05 0.74 27.99
CA THR A 179 -9.62 1.76 28.87
C THR A 179 -9.66 3.13 28.19
N GLU A 180 -10.56 4.02 28.64
CA GLU A 180 -10.60 5.41 28.14
C GLU A 180 -9.27 6.16 28.34
N GLU A 181 -8.51 5.82 29.40
CA GLU A 181 -7.20 6.43 29.66
C GLU A 181 -6.15 5.98 28.64
N GLU A 182 -6.14 4.70 28.27
CA GLU A 182 -5.25 4.16 27.22
C GLU A 182 -5.56 4.78 25.86
N ILE A 183 -6.85 4.88 25.50
CA ILE A 183 -7.28 5.50 24.24
C ILE A 183 -6.84 6.97 24.19
N LYS A 184 -7.04 7.74 25.26
CA LYS A 184 -6.60 9.15 25.32
C LYS A 184 -5.09 9.31 25.26
N ALA A 185 -4.34 8.42 25.92
CA ALA A 185 -2.88 8.44 25.86
C ALA A 185 -2.36 8.14 24.45
N ALA A 186 -2.94 7.15 23.77
CA ALA A 186 -2.60 6.83 22.39
C ALA A 186 -2.99 7.97 21.43
N GLU A 187 -4.16 8.58 21.58
CA GLU A 187 -4.58 9.75 20.78
C GLU A 187 -3.62 10.94 20.96
N GLN A 188 -3.19 11.21 22.19
CA GLN A 188 -2.24 12.28 22.48
C GLN A 188 -0.86 11.97 21.86
N ASN A 189 -0.40 10.72 21.94
CA ASN A 189 0.84 10.29 21.30
C ASN A 189 0.80 10.47 19.77
N VAL A 190 -0.32 10.14 19.11
CA VAL A 190 -0.52 10.41 17.68
C VAL A 190 -0.28 11.89 17.35
N LYS A 191 -0.96 12.79 18.08
CA LYS A 191 -0.83 14.25 17.86
C LYS A 191 0.60 14.75 18.10
N GLU A 192 1.28 14.22 19.11
CA GLU A 192 2.66 14.59 19.40
C GLU A 192 3.62 14.16 18.28
N LYS A 193 3.43 12.96 17.73
CA LYS A 193 4.23 12.45 16.61
C LYS A 193 3.93 13.19 15.31
N GLU A 194 2.67 13.52 15.04
CA GLU A 194 2.28 14.31 13.87
C GLU A 194 2.99 15.67 13.83
N VAL A 195 3.02 16.39 14.97
CA VAL A 195 3.70 17.69 15.10
C VAL A 195 5.22 17.58 14.98
N ALA A 196 5.80 16.41 15.25
CA ALA A 196 7.24 16.18 15.16
C ALA A 196 7.74 16.06 13.70
N ILE A 197 6.86 15.69 12.76
CA ILE A 197 7.20 15.53 11.34
C ILE A 197 7.70 16.86 10.76
N LYS A 198 8.86 16.82 10.10
CA LYS A 198 9.50 17.99 9.49
C LYS A 198 9.85 17.72 8.04
N GLY A 199 9.63 18.74 7.20
CA GLY A 199 9.94 18.65 5.78
C GLY A 199 8.99 17.71 5.05
N VAL A 200 9.43 17.23 3.89
CA VAL A 200 8.66 16.32 3.04
C VAL A 200 9.62 15.21 2.58
N SER A 201 9.42 13.99 3.06
CA SER A 201 10.25 12.84 2.70
C SER A 201 9.97 12.35 1.28
N GLU A 202 10.74 11.36 0.82
CA GLU A 202 10.43 10.68 -0.46
C GLU A 202 9.13 9.90 -0.36
N ALA A 203 8.89 9.24 0.78
CA ALA A 203 7.66 8.49 1.03
C ALA A 203 6.41 9.39 1.00
N GLU A 204 6.47 10.59 1.60
CA GLU A 204 5.37 11.56 1.57
C GLU A 204 5.11 12.08 0.14
N LYS A 205 6.17 12.35 -0.64
CA LYS A 205 6.00 12.75 -2.05
C LYS A 205 5.36 11.65 -2.89
N VAL A 206 5.79 10.40 -2.69
CA VAL A 206 5.18 9.21 -3.29
C VAL A 206 3.71 9.11 -2.90
N GLY A 207 3.38 9.29 -1.62
CA GLY A 207 2.01 9.28 -1.10
C GLY A 207 1.12 10.35 -1.74
N ARG A 208 1.62 11.59 -1.88
CA ARG A 208 0.90 12.67 -2.58
C ARG A 208 0.68 12.38 -4.05
N LEU A 209 1.70 11.88 -4.75
CA LEU A 209 1.55 11.52 -6.15
C LEU A 209 0.52 10.39 -6.31
N TYR A 210 0.53 9.40 -5.41
CA TYR A 210 -0.45 8.31 -5.39
C TYR A 210 -1.86 8.85 -5.13
N TRP A 211 -2.01 9.76 -4.16
CA TRP A 211 -3.28 10.41 -3.85
C TRP A 211 -3.88 11.15 -5.04
N TRP A 212 -3.08 12.02 -5.70
CA TRP A 212 -3.56 12.82 -6.82
C TRP A 212 -3.70 12.05 -8.14
N THR A 213 -3.36 10.76 -8.14
CA THR A 213 -3.50 9.89 -9.31
C THR A 213 -4.41 8.70 -9.00
N VAL A 214 -3.89 7.68 -8.34
CA VAL A 214 -4.59 6.41 -8.09
C VAL A 214 -5.85 6.61 -7.24
N GLU A 215 -5.86 7.56 -6.29
CA GLU A 215 -7.04 7.82 -5.44
C GLU A 215 -8.01 8.86 -6.01
N TYR A 216 -7.50 10.00 -6.49
CA TYR A 216 -8.29 11.17 -6.87
C TYR A 216 -7.98 11.70 -8.29
N GLY A 217 -7.41 10.86 -9.15
CA GLY A 217 -7.02 11.25 -10.49
C GLY A 217 -8.15 11.28 -11.53
N LEU A 218 -7.97 12.18 -12.50
CA LEU A 218 -8.83 12.36 -13.66
C LEU A 218 -8.09 12.18 -14.98
N ILE A 219 -8.81 11.79 -16.01
CA ILE A 219 -8.26 11.53 -17.35
C ILE A 219 -9.09 12.20 -18.44
N GLY A 220 -8.44 12.78 -19.44
CA GLY A 220 -9.09 13.48 -20.56
C GLY A 220 -8.59 14.91 -20.68
N THR A 221 -9.51 15.86 -20.79
CA THR A 221 -9.18 17.29 -20.82
C THR A 221 -9.67 17.98 -19.55
N VAL A 222 -9.07 19.11 -19.18
CA VAL A 222 -9.49 19.89 -18.00
C VAL A 222 -10.98 20.29 -18.08
N ASP A 223 -11.49 20.56 -19.29
CA ASP A 223 -12.88 20.96 -19.53
C ASP A 223 -13.86 19.77 -19.59
N ASP A 224 -13.38 18.58 -19.95
CA ASP A 224 -14.18 17.35 -20.05
C ASP A 224 -13.36 16.14 -19.54
N PRO A 225 -13.19 16.00 -18.22
CA PRO A 225 -12.48 14.89 -17.62
C PRO A 225 -13.41 13.70 -17.32
N LYS A 226 -12.81 12.51 -17.27
CA LYS A 226 -13.38 11.28 -16.72
C LYS A 226 -12.66 10.87 -15.44
N ILE A 227 -13.35 10.10 -14.60
CA ILE A 227 -12.85 9.61 -13.32
C ILE A 227 -12.09 8.30 -13.53
N TYR A 228 -10.89 8.20 -12.94
CA TYR A 228 -10.20 6.92 -12.78
C TYR A 228 -9.73 6.66 -11.34
N GLY A 229 -9.67 7.69 -10.49
CA GLY A 229 -9.25 7.57 -9.09
C GLY A 229 -10.24 6.78 -8.22
N ALA A 230 -9.74 5.83 -7.43
CA ALA A 230 -10.56 4.91 -6.65
C ALA A 230 -11.36 5.55 -5.52
N GLY A 231 -10.84 6.58 -4.86
CA GLY A 231 -11.56 7.38 -3.86
C GLY A 231 -12.84 8.00 -4.44
N LEU A 232 -12.77 8.49 -5.68
CA LEU A 232 -13.91 9.04 -6.41
C LEU A 232 -14.88 7.95 -6.91
N LEU A 233 -14.35 6.80 -7.33
CA LEU A 233 -15.14 5.67 -7.84
C LEU A 233 -15.89 4.89 -6.75
N SER A 234 -15.38 4.94 -5.52
CA SER A 234 -15.97 4.27 -4.35
C SER A 234 -16.87 5.18 -3.51
N SER A 235 -16.80 6.51 -3.71
CA SER A 235 -17.58 7.51 -2.96
C SER A 235 -18.91 7.87 -3.64
N VAL A 236 -20.01 7.64 -2.93
CA VAL A 236 -21.36 8.06 -3.35
C VAL A 236 -21.48 9.59 -3.42
N ALA A 237 -20.78 10.31 -2.54
CA ALA A 237 -20.85 11.78 -2.46
C ALA A 237 -19.89 12.44 -3.46
N GLU A 238 -18.60 12.14 -3.37
CA GLU A 238 -17.56 12.87 -4.12
C GLU A 238 -17.61 12.58 -5.62
N GLY A 239 -17.86 11.33 -6.03
CA GLY A 239 -17.95 10.97 -7.45
C GLY A 239 -19.03 11.76 -8.21
N SER A 240 -20.11 12.15 -7.53
CA SER A 240 -21.20 12.95 -8.11
C SER A 240 -20.89 14.45 -8.18
N ASN A 241 -20.04 14.95 -7.28
CA ASN A 241 -19.73 16.37 -7.13
C ASN A 241 -18.54 16.81 -7.98
N ILE A 242 -17.91 15.90 -8.71
CA ILE A 242 -16.71 16.20 -9.47
C ILE A 242 -16.91 17.22 -10.58
N LEU A 243 -18.10 17.27 -11.18
CA LEU A 243 -18.46 18.24 -12.21
C LEU A 243 -18.82 19.62 -11.61
N SER A 244 -18.82 19.75 -10.29
CA SER A 244 -19.03 21.04 -9.63
C SER A 244 -17.95 22.03 -10.05
N PRO A 245 -18.30 23.29 -10.37
CA PRO A 245 -17.31 24.34 -10.61
C PRO A 245 -16.50 24.71 -9.35
N GLU A 246 -16.91 24.21 -8.17
CA GLU A 246 -16.20 24.44 -6.91
C GLU A 246 -14.91 23.63 -6.76
N VAL A 247 -14.80 22.50 -7.49
CA VAL A 247 -13.58 21.68 -7.52
C VAL A 247 -12.72 22.15 -8.66
N GLU A 248 -11.51 22.64 -8.38
CA GLU A 248 -10.57 23.10 -9.41
C GLU A 248 -9.98 21.90 -10.17
N LYS A 249 -9.97 21.96 -11.51
CA LYS A 249 -9.31 20.94 -12.34
C LYS A 249 -8.01 21.53 -12.88
N ARG A 250 -6.90 20.84 -12.62
CA ARG A 250 -5.57 21.26 -13.05
C ARG A 250 -4.96 20.23 -14.02
N PRO A 251 -4.15 20.65 -15.00
CA PRO A 251 -3.37 19.71 -15.81
C PRO A 251 -2.44 18.85 -14.94
N PHE A 252 -2.19 17.62 -15.37
CA PHE A 252 -1.20 16.75 -14.74
C PHE A 252 0.19 17.38 -14.72
N ASP A 253 0.73 17.61 -13.51
CA ASP A 253 2.08 18.10 -13.26
C ASP A 253 2.66 17.39 -12.04
N VAL A 254 3.73 16.61 -12.26
CA VAL A 254 4.40 15.82 -11.22
C VAL A 254 4.90 16.69 -10.07
N GLN A 255 5.52 17.83 -10.39
CA GLN A 255 6.14 18.70 -9.40
C GLN A 255 5.08 19.44 -8.59
N GLU A 256 3.97 19.83 -9.20
CA GLU A 256 2.84 20.39 -8.46
C GLU A 256 2.22 19.35 -7.52
N MET A 257 1.94 18.13 -7.99
CA MET A 257 1.29 17.09 -7.20
C MET A 257 2.13 16.69 -5.96
N VAL A 258 3.43 16.47 -6.10
CA VAL A 258 4.30 16.10 -4.96
C VAL A 258 4.45 17.22 -3.93
N ASN A 259 4.18 18.47 -4.32
CA ASN A 259 4.20 19.63 -3.43
C ASN A 259 2.79 20.02 -2.92
N THR A 260 1.75 19.32 -3.36
CA THR A 260 0.36 19.56 -2.97
C THR A 260 -0.03 18.58 -1.87
N SER A 261 -0.13 19.06 -0.63
CA SER A 261 -0.69 18.29 0.49
C SER A 261 -2.20 18.10 0.35
N PHE A 262 -2.76 17.08 0.99
CA PHE A 262 -4.19 16.79 1.03
C PHE A 262 -4.69 16.61 2.47
N ASP A 263 -6.01 16.76 2.64
CA ASP A 263 -6.71 16.48 3.89
C ASP A 263 -7.70 15.35 3.59
N ILE A 264 -7.49 14.19 4.21
CA ILE A 264 -8.32 13.02 3.98
C ILE A 264 -9.76 13.25 4.47
N THR A 265 -9.97 14.14 5.44
CA THR A 265 -11.25 14.31 6.16
C THR A 265 -12.22 15.27 5.47
N LYS A 266 -11.81 15.87 4.34
CA LYS A 266 -12.61 16.89 3.63
C LYS A 266 -12.71 16.56 2.13
N PRO A 267 -13.76 17.05 1.45
CA PRO A 267 -13.81 17.02 -0.01
C PRO A 267 -12.60 17.71 -0.63
N GLN A 268 -12.06 17.13 -1.70
CA GLN A 268 -10.82 17.63 -2.30
C GLN A 268 -11.06 18.96 -3.05
N PRO A 269 -10.30 20.04 -2.75
CA PRO A 269 -10.53 21.35 -3.38
C PRO A 269 -10.09 21.41 -4.84
N GLN A 270 -9.16 20.54 -5.22
CA GLN A 270 -8.58 20.44 -6.54
C GLN A 270 -8.34 18.99 -6.94
N LEU A 271 -8.31 18.73 -8.24
CA LEU A 271 -8.00 17.44 -8.83
C LEU A 271 -7.11 17.63 -10.07
N PHE A 272 -6.32 16.61 -10.40
CA PHE A 272 -5.37 16.64 -11.52
C PHE A 272 -5.86 15.77 -12.69
N VAL A 273 -5.74 16.30 -13.91
CA VAL A 273 -6.22 15.68 -15.15
C VAL A 273 -5.04 15.28 -16.02
N CYS A 274 -4.81 13.97 -16.18
CA CYS A 274 -3.88 13.43 -17.17
C CYS A 274 -4.55 13.26 -18.53
N GLU A 275 -3.76 13.27 -19.60
CA GLU A 275 -4.25 13.05 -20.96
C GLU A 275 -4.37 11.56 -21.29
N SER A 276 -3.56 10.71 -20.64
CA SER A 276 -3.47 9.27 -20.87
C SER A 276 -2.80 8.54 -19.70
N PHE A 277 -2.96 7.22 -19.63
CA PHE A 277 -2.19 6.39 -18.69
C PHE A 277 -0.70 6.34 -19.04
N GLU A 278 -0.33 6.50 -20.31
CA GLU A 278 1.07 6.68 -20.72
C GLU A 278 1.71 7.91 -20.07
N GLN A 279 0.99 9.04 -20.00
CA GLN A 279 1.49 10.23 -19.32
C GLN A 279 1.75 9.97 -17.82
N LEU A 280 0.90 9.19 -17.17
CA LEU A 280 1.12 8.78 -15.76
C LEU A 280 2.41 7.98 -15.61
N ILE A 281 2.66 7.03 -16.52
CA ILE A 281 3.87 6.20 -16.55
C ILE A 281 5.11 7.07 -16.79
N GLU A 282 5.07 7.97 -17.75
CA GLU A 282 6.19 8.87 -18.06
C GLU A 282 6.50 9.80 -16.89
N GLY A 283 5.49 10.46 -16.33
CA GLY A 283 5.66 11.34 -15.16
C GLY A 283 6.21 10.61 -13.94
N LEU A 284 5.77 9.37 -13.69
CA LEU A 284 6.30 8.55 -12.60
C LEU A 284 7.75 8.12 -12.83
N LYS A 285 8.16 7.83 -14.08
CA LYS A 285 9.55 7.55 -14.43
C LYS A 285 10.45 8.77 -14.23
N GLU A 286 9.97 9.95 -14.57
CA GLU A 286 10.67 11.21 -14.35
C GLU A 286 10.85 11.47 -12.85
N PHE A 287 9.76 11.35 -12.07
CA PHE A 287 9.81 11.45 -10.61
C PHE A 287 10.82 10.49 -9.99
N ALA A 288 10.84 9.23 -10.44
CA ALA A 288 11.76 8.22 -9.94
C ALA A 288 13.24 8.60 -10.10
N GLN A 289 13.62 9.34 -11.17
CA GLN A 289 15.01 9.80 -11.35
C GLN A 289 15.47 10.76 -10.23
N GLU A 290 14.54 11.37 -9.52
CA GLU A 290 14.85 12.28 -8.42
C GLU A 290 15.07 11.57 -7.08
N MET A 291 14.69 10.29 -6.98
CA MET A 291 14.70 9.50 -5.75
C MET A 291 16.05 8.83 -5.46
N SER A 292 16.27 8.55 -4.18
CA SER A 292 17.50 7.96 -3.65
C SER A 292 17.91 6.65 -4.32
N PHE A 293 16.94 5.83 -4.73
CA PHE A 293 17.21 4.53 -5.35
C PHE A 293 17.72 4.64 -6.79
N MET A 294 17.52 5.78 -7.46
CA MET A 294 18.06 6.05 -8.79
C MET A 294 19.34 6.90 -8.74
N LYS A 295 19.53 7.68 -7.67
CA LYS A 295 20.69 8.58 -7.51
C LYS A 295 21.87 7.96 -6.79
N GLY A 296 21.63 7.24 -5.69
CA GLY A 296 22.69 6.80 -4.79
C GLY A 296 23.49 7.96 -4.18
N GLY A 297 24.75 7.71 -3.84
CA GLY A 297 25.67 8.71 -3.29
C GLY A 297 25.36 9.15 -1.86
N THR A 298 26.06 10.18 -1.41
CA THR A 298 26.03 10.69 -0.02
C THR A 298 24.62 11.11 0.39
N GLU A 299 23.96 12.00 -0.35
CA GLU A 299 22.62 12.52 0.01
C GLU A 299 21.58 11.41 0.21
N SER A 300 21.63 10.37 -0.63
CA SER A 300 20.73 9.22 -0.52
C SER A 300 21.00 8.39 0.74
N LEU A 301 22.28 8.26 1.13
CA LEU A 301 22.66 7.61 2.39
C LEU A 301 22.31 8.47 3.61
N ASP A 302 22.40 9.80 3.53
CA ASP A 302 21.97 10.72 4.59
C ASP A 302 20.51 10.49 4.94
N LYS A 303 19.65 10.35 3.92
CA LYS A 303 18.22 10.05 4.11
C LYS A 303 18.01 8.70 4.79
N ALA A 304 18.76 7.66 4.39
CA ALA A 304 18.70 6.35 5.02
C ALA A 304 19.13 6.41 6.50
N ILE A 305 20.20 7.14 6.84
CA ILE A 305 20.63 7.32 8.23
C ILE A 305 19.57 8.08 9.04
N GLN A 306 19.03 9.16 8.49
CA GLN A 306 17.98 9.96 9.15
C GLN A 306 16.68 9.19 9.34
N SER A 307 16.41 8.19 8.50
CA SER A 307 15.23 7.35 8.64
C SER A 307 15.27 6.45 9.89
N GLU A 308 16.47 6.13 10.41
CA GLU A 308 16.71 5.13 11.47
C GLU A 308 16.01 3.77 11.23
N ASN A 309 15.72 3.48 9.96
CA ASN A 309 14.99 2.30 9.52
C ASN A 309 15.86 1.40 8.64
N VAL A 310 15.37 0.18 8.41
CA VAL A 310 16.02 -0.76 7.50
C VAL A 310 16.02 -0.17 6.08
N ALA A 311 17.21 -0.08 5.51
CA ALA A 311 17.42 0.35 4.14
C ALA A 311 18.52 -0.49 3.50
N THR A 312 18.63 -0.39 2.18
CA THR A 312 19.65 -1.05 1.38
C THR A 312 20.48 -0.02 0.62
N ALA A 313 21.81 -0.14 0.67
CA ALA A 313 22.74 0.57 -0.21
C ALA A 313 23.34 -0.41 -1.22
N VAL A 314 23.42 0.00 -2.49
CA VAL A 314 23.97 -0.81 -3.59
C VAL A 314 25.30 -0.22 -4.04
N PHE A 315 26.35 -1.01 -3.95
CA PHE A 315 27.67 -0.68 -4.49
C PHE A 315 27.65 -0.81 -6.01
N SER A 316 28.50 -0.04 -6.69
CA SER A 316 28.79 -0.14 -8.13
C SER A 316 29.23 -1.54 -8.62
N SER A 317 29.68 -2.40 -7.71
CA SER A 317 29.92 -3.83 -7.97
C SER A 317 28.64 -4.65 -8.15
N GLY A 318 27.50 -4.14 -7.69
CA GLY A 318 26.22 -4.83 -7.58
C GLY A 318 25.94 -5.41 -6.19
N LEU A 319 26.91 -5.36 -5.25
CA LEU A 319 26.69 -5.79 -3.87
C LEU A 319 25.65 -4.90 -3.19
N GLN A 320 24.73 -5.52 -2.48
CA GLN A 320 23.67 -4.87 -1.72
C GLN A 320 23.95 -5.07 -0.23
N VAL A 321 24.00 -3.98 0.54
CA VAL A 321 24.15 -4.00 2.00
C VAL A 321 22.84 -3.54 2.61
N THR A 322 22.17 -4.42 3.36
CA THR A 322 20.91 -4.11 4.05
C THR A 322 21.15 -3.99 5.55
N GLY A 323 20.72 -2.89 6.16
CA GLY A 323 20.71 -2.74 7.61
C GLY A 323 20.15 -1.39 8.03
N ILE A 324 20.28 -1.06 9.31
CA ILE A 324 20.02 0.30 9.80
C ILE A 324 21.31 1.10 9.65
N PHE A 325 21.35 2.04 8.72
CA PHE A 325 22.52 2.89 8.53
C PHE A 325 22.68 3.84 9.70
N SER A 326 23.81 3.79 10.38
CA SER A 326 24.06 4.56 11.60
C SER A 326 24.98 5.74 11.38
N ASP A 327 25.91 5.62 10.41
CA ASP A 327 26.91 6.65 10.17
C ASP A 327 27.54 6.52 8.77
N ARG A 328 28.28 7.55 8.37
CA ARG A 328 29.08 7.58 7.13
C ARG A 328 30.26 8.54 7.27
N ILE A 329 31.27 8.34 6.45
CA ILE A 329 32.40 9.28 6.33
C ILE A 329 32.45 9.82 4.90
N THR A 330 32.67 11.12 4.77
CA THR A 330 32.85 11.81 3.49
C THR A 330 34.23 12.44 3.38
N ASP A 331 34.71 12.63 2.16
CA ASP A 331 35.91 13.43 1.89
C ASP A 331 35.63 14.95 1.95
N GLU A 332 36.64 15.77 1.62
CA GLU A 332 36.53 17.23 1.60
C GLU A 332 35.53 17.78 0.56
N ASN A 333 35.19 16.99 -0.46
CA ASN A 333 34.22 17.36 -1.50
C ASN A 333 32.79 16.93 -1.14
N GLY A 334 32.62 16.16 -0.07
CA GLY A 334 31.35 15.57 0.33
C GLY A 334 31.06 14.22 -0.33
N ASP A 335 32.03 13.64 -1.02
CA ASP A 335 31.91 12.31 -1.63
C ASP A 335 32.02 11.23 -0.55
N LEU A 336 31.16 10.22 -0.64
CA LEU A 336 31.07 9.14 0.33
C LEU A 336 32.30 8.22 0.24
N ILE A 337 32.99 8.02 1.36
CA ILE A 337 34.19 7.18 1.45
C ILE A 337 34.06 5.99 2.40
N TYR A 338 33.07 5.99 3.29
CA TYR A 338 32.83 4.87 4.20
C TYR A 338 31.36 4.84 4.62
N ILE A 339 30.77 3.64 4.71
CA ILE A 339 29.42 3.43 5.23
C ILE A 339 29.46 2.64 6.53
N LYS A 340 28.45 2.84 7.38
CA LYS A 340 28.27 2.05 8.60
C LYS A 340 26.81 1.75 8.89
N THR A 341 26.53 0.49 9.20
CA THR A 341 25.26 0.05 9.79
C THR A 341 25.44 -0.32 11.25
N SER A 342 24.34 -0.34 12.00
CA SER A 342 24.26 -0.85 13.36
C SER A 342 23.33 -2.05 13.45
N GLY A 343 23.70 -3.02 14.28
CA GLY A 343 22.91 -4.23 14.49
C GLY A 343 22.87 -5.15 13.26
N PRO A 344 21.90 -6.07 13.20
CA PRO A 344 21.89 -7.12 12.20
C PRO A 344 21.87 -6.58 10.76
N THR A 345 22.85 -7.02 9.96
CA THR A 345 23.03 -6.61 8.57
C THR A 345 23.11 -7.83 7.67
N ASN A 346 22.59 -7.77 6.44
CA ASN A 346 22.85 -8.79 5.44
C ASN A 346 23.48 -8.22 4.17
N LEU A 347 24.27 -9.07 3.51
CA LEU A 347 24.86 -8.78 2.21
C LEU A 347 24.17 -9.64 1.16
N ALA A 348 23.67 -9.00 0.11
CA ALA A 348 22.97 -9.66 -0.98
C ALA A 348 23.57 -9.28 -2.34
N PHE A 349 23.28 -10.08 -3.35
CA PHE A 349 23.53 -9.75 -4.74
C PHE A 349 22.33 -10.20 -5.56
N ASP A 350 21.82 -9.33 -6.43
CA ASP A 350 20.62 -9.57 -7.23
C ASP A 350 19.42 -10.06 -6.40
N HIS A 351 19.16 -9.35 -5.29
CA HIS A 351 18.04 -9.63 -4.38
C HIS A 351 18.09 -10.99 -3.68
N GLN A 352 19.28 -11.59 -3.59
CA GLN A 352 19.51 -12.84 -2.90
C GLN A 352 20.67 -12.72 -1.92
N GLU A 353 20.43 -13.08 -0.67
CA GLU A 353 21.46 -13.11 0.37
C GLU A 353 22.66 -13.98 -0.05
N LEU A 354 23.86 -13.45 0.19
CA LEU A 354 25.11 -14.19 -0.03
C LEU A 354 25.31 -15.21 1.10
N SER A 355 25.63 -16.44 0.72
CA SER A 355 25.91 -17.53 1.66
C SER A 355 26.96 -17.12 2.69
N GLY A 356 26.59 -17.15 3.97
CA GLY A 356 27.50 -16.80 5.07
C GLY A 356 27.55 -15.32 5.41
N HIS A 357 26.74 -14.47 4.79
CA HIS A 357 26.66 -13.03 5.07
C HIS A 357 25.26 -12.56 5.45
N GLY A 358 24.54 -13.40 6.19
CA GLY A 358 23.22 -13.07 6.76
C GLY A 358 23.30 -12.28 8.06
N THR A 359 22.13 -11.93 8.58
CA THR A 359 21.94 -11.14 9.82
C THR A 359 22.57 -11.79 11.07
N ASP A 360 22.66 -13.11 11.10
CA ASP A 360 23.29 -13.86 12.19
C ASP A 360 24.82 -13.76 12.17
N TYR A 361 25.41 -13.52 11.00
CA TYR A 361 26.85 -13.41 10.83
C TYR A 361 27.32 -11.96 11.06
N HIS A 362 26.63 -10.97 10.47
CA HIS A 362 26.87 -9.55 10.72
C HIS A 362 25.90 -9.00 11.78
N SER A 363 25.90 -9.58 12.97
CA SER A 363 24.90 -9.30 14.01
C SER A 363 25.04 -7.92 14.68
N ASP A 364 26.24 -7.36 14.71
CA ASP A 364 26.55 -6.10 15.41
C ASP A 364 26.56 -4.88 14.48
N GLY A 365 26.53 -5.09 13.17
CA GLY A 365 26.65 -4.06 12.14
C GLY A 365 27.62 -4.46 11.04
N PHE A 366 27.76 -3.56 10.08
CA PHE A 366 28.66 -3.70 8.96
C PHE A 366 29.30 -2.33 8.66
N GLY A 367 30.56 -2.35 8.25
CA GLY A 367 31.25 -1.14 7.83
C GLY A 367 32.18 -1.45 6.68
N SER A 368 32.23 -0.56 5.69
CA SER A 368 33.11 -0.76 4.54
C SER A 368 33.50 0.55 3.88
N PRO A 369 34.74 0.66 3.37
CA PRO A 369 35.12 1.76 2.48
C PRO A 369 34.31 1.74 1.18
N VAL A 370 34.19 2.93 0.61
CA VAL A 370 33.65 3.22 -0.72
C VAL A 370 34.72 4.01 -1.46
N GLY A 371 35.02 3.64 -2.71
CA GLY A 371 35.94 4.42 -3.53
C GLY A 371 36.97 3.59 -4.27
N LYS A 372 37.89 4.31 -4.93
CA LYS A 372 38.97 3.74 -5.72
C LYS A 372 40.22 3.50 -4.88
N LEU A 373 40.97 2.48 -5.25
CA LEU A 373 42.33 2.31 -4.76
C LEU A 373 43.24 3.35 -5.41
N LYS A 374 44.15 3.87 -4.59
CA LYS A 374 45.16 4.84 -4.98
C LYS A 374 46.10 4.25 -6.03
N ASP A 375 46.48 5.07 -7.01
CA ASP A 375 47.41 4.73 -8.10
C ASP A 375 46.96 3.55 -8.99
N LEU A 376 45.68 3.14 -8.92
CA LEU A 376 45.12 2.05 -9.72
C LEU A 376 44.24 2.62 -10.85
N GLY A 377 44.63 2.39 -12.10
CA GLY A 377 43.89 2.90 -13.28
C GLY A 377 42.54 2.23 -13.55
N LYS A 378 42.20 1.17 -12.81
CA LYS A 378 40.99 0.36 -12.96
C LYS A 378 40.38 0.14 -11.58
N SER A 379 39.05 0.13 -11.48
CA SER A 379 38.40 -0.08 -10.19
C SER A 379 38.57 -1.51 -9.68
N LEU A 380 38.60 -1.67 -8.35
CA LEU A 380 38.88 -2.94 -7.68
C LEU A 380 37.88 -4.03 -8.09
N GLU A 381 36.59 -3.68 -8.20
CA GLU A 381 35.53 -4.61 -8.60
C GLU A 381 35.73 -5.17 -10.01
N ASN A 382 36.47 -4.47 -10.89
CA ASN A 382 36.68 -4.89 -12.26
C ASN A 382 38.01 -5.62 -12.49
N LEU A 383 38.89 -5.71 -11.49
CA LEU A 383 40.18 -6.40 -11.64
C LEU A 383 39.98 -7.89 -11.94
N THR A 384 40.83 -8.43 -12.82
CA THR A 384 40.99 -9.87 -13.03
C THR A 384 41.78 -10.51 -11.90
N ASP A 385 41.76 -11.83 -11.78
CA ASP A 385 42.49 -12.54 -10.71
C ASP A 385 44.00 -12.27 -10.79
N SER A 386 44.59 -12.25 -12.00
CA SER A 386 46.01 -11.90 -12.16
C SER A 386 46.32 -10.44 -11.83
N GLU A 387 45.36 -9.52 -12.03
CA GLU A 387 45.53 -8.12 -11.63
C GLU A 387 45.42 -7.96 -10.10
N LEU A 388 44.52 -8.70 -9.44
CA LEU A 388 44.41 -8.74 -7.98
C LEU A 388 45.67 -9.31 -7.33
N GLU A 389 46.19 -10.43 -7.84
CA GLU A 389 47.45 -11.01 -7.40
C GLU A 389 48.60 -10.01 -7.53
N ALA A 390 48.64 -9.23 -8.62
CA ALA A 390 49.63 -8.17 -8.81
C ALA A 390 49.49 -7.02 -7.80
N GLN A 391 48.31 -6.83 -7.20
CA GLN A 391 48.07 -5.92 -6.07
C GLN A 391 48.25 -6.60 -4.70
N GLY A 392 48.74 -7.84 -4.66
CA GLY A 392 48.91 -8.61 -3.42
C GLY A 392 47.60 -9.14 -2.83
N VAL A 393 46.47 -9.01 -3.52
CA VAL A 393 45.17 -9.54 -3.07
C VAL A 393 45.06 -11.00 -3.45
N LEU A 394 45.72 -11.86 -2.67
CA LEU A 394 45.72 -13.31 -2.83
C LEU A 394 45.40 -14.00 -1.50
N VAL A 395 44.49 -14.98 -1.53
CA VAL A 395 44.08 -15.73 -0.32
C VAL A 395 45.28 -16.34 0.38
N GLY A 396 45.40 -16.05 1.68
CA GLY A 396 46.48 -16.48 2.57
C GLY A 396 47.65 -15.49 2.68
N GLU A 397 47.71 -14.45 1.85
CA GLU A 397 48.77 -13.44 1.86
C GLU A 397 48.33 -12.16 2.59
N GLU A 398 49.30 -11.50 3.22
CA GLU A 398 49.12 -10.17 3.82
C GLU A 398 49.18 -9.09 2.74
N THR A 399 48.24 -8.15 2.78
CA THR A 399 48.18 -7.02 1.84
C THR A 399 47.76 -5.73 2.52
N THR A 400 48.07 -4.62 1.87
CA THR A 400 47.65 -3.28 2.26
C THR A 400 47.01 -2.60 1.05
N LEU A 401 45.75 -2.21 1.21
CA LEU A 401 44.97 -1.48 0.22
C LEU A 401 44.83 -0.02 0.68
N GLU A 402 45.44 0.91 -0.06
CA GLU A 402 45.28 2.35 0.13
C GLU A 402 44.21 2.87 -0.83
N PHE A 403 43.18 3.53 -0.29
CA PHE A 403 42.16 4.21 -1.08
C PHE A 403 42.59 5.65 -1.39
N GLU A 404 42.08 6.23 -2.48
CA GLU A 404 42.29 7.65 -2.84
C GLU A 404 41.81 8.59 -1.72
N SER A 405 40.82 8.16 -0.93
CA SER A 405 40.29 8.86 0.24
C SER A 405 41.23 8.89 1.44
N GLY A 406 42.33 8.14 1.42
CA GLY A 406 43.24 7.97 2.55
C GLY A 406 42.85 6.87 3.54
N ILE A 407 41.77 6.12 3.27
CA ILE A 407 41.47 4.89 4.01
C ILE A 407 42.52 3.83 3.68
N VAL A 408 43.02 3.15 4.71
CA VAL A 408 43.99 2.07 4.57
C VAL A 408 43.42 0.80 5.19
N VAL A 409 43.38 -0.28 4.43
CA VAL A 409 42.96 -1.63 4.86
C VAL A 409 44.18 -2.54 4.83
N THR A 410 44.61 -3.05 5.98
CA THR A 410 45.76 -3.97 6.08
C THR A 410 45.34 -5.25 6.78
N GLY A 411 45.59 -6.41 6.17
CA GLY A 411 45.26 -7.69 6.75
C GLY A 411 45.65 -8.86 5.84
N THR A 412 45.38 -10.08 6.32
CA THR A 412 45.58 -11.30 5.53
C THR A 412 44.31 -11.63 4.77
N VAL A 413 44.37 -11.78 3.43
CA VAL A 413 43.19 -12.10 2.63
C VAL A 413 42.69 -13.50 2.97
N LYS A 414 41.44 -13.62 3.40
CA LYS A 414 40.78 -14.87 3.79
C LYS A 414 39.96 -15.47 2.66
N ASP A 415 39.16 -14.64 2.00
CA ASP A 415 38.24 -15.07 0.95
C ASP A 415 37.99 -13.95 -0.06
N LEU A 416 37.54 -14.33 -1.25
CA LEU A 416 37.20 -13.41 -2.33
C LEU A 416 35.95 -13.87 -3.06
N VAL A 417 34.92 -13.04 -3.06
CA VAL A 417 33.64 -13.34 -3.69
C VAL A 417 33.50 -12.57 -5.00
N ARG A 418 33.17 -13.29 -6.08
CA ARG A 418 32.82 -12.71 -7.37
C ARG A 418 31.38 -12.98 -7.76
N LYS A 419 30.74 -11.98 -8.37
CA LYS A 419 29.41 -12.08 -9.00
C LYS A 419 29.44 -11.33 -10.32
N ASP A 420 28.89 -11.94 -11.37
CA ASP A 420 28.87 -11.41 -12.74
C ASP A 420 30.23 -10.86 -13.23
N GLY A 421 31.31 -11.57 -12.87
CA GLY A 421 32.67 -11.21 -13.24
C GLY A 421 33.30 -10.09 -12.38
N LYS A 422 32.53 -9.42 -11.52
CA LYS A 422 33.02 -8.40 -10.61
C LYS A 422 33.40 -8.96 -9.25
N VAL A 423 34.42 -8.38 -8.61
CA VAL A 423 34.70 -8.62 -7.20
C VAL A 423 33.67 -7.84 -6.37
N VAL A 424 32.97 -8.53 -5.49
CA VAL A 424 31.94 -7.92 -4.64
C VAL A 424 32.34 -7.87 -3.17
N ILE A 425 33.09 -8.86 -2.69
CA ILE A 425 33.61 -8.91 -1.31
C ILE A 425 35.07 -9.38 -1.32
N VAL A 426 35.89 -8.77 -0.47
CA VAL A 426 37.19 -9.30 -0.06
C VAL A 426 37.20 -9.40 1.47
N SER A 427 37.38 -10.61 1.99
CA SER A 427 37.38 -10.87 3.43
C SER A 427 38.80 -10.92 3.96
N PHE A 428 39.05 -10.35 5.14
CA PHE A 428 40.38 -10.28 5.76
C PHE A 428 40.38 -10.83 7.19
N GLU A 429 41.42 -11.58 7.52
CA GLU A 429 41.77 -11.96 8.90
C GLU A 429 42.89 -11.05 9.43
N ASN A 430 42.93 -10.87 10.76
CA ASN A 430 43.87 -9.98 11.43
C ASN A 430 43.88 -8.56 10.80
N CYS A 431 42.71 -8.07 10.44
CA CYS A 431 42.55 -6.87 9.63
C CYS A 431 42.48 -5.61 10.49
N ARG A 432 43.13 -4.54 10.04
CA ARG A 432 43.00 -3.21 10.59
C ARG A 432 42.62 -2.22 9.49
N VAL A 433 41.62 -1.37 9.77
CA VAL A 433 41.17 -0.32 8.85
C VAL A 433 41.30 1.04 9.53
N THR A 434 41.96 1.99 8.86
CA THR A 434 42.23 3.32 9.42
C THR A 434 41.96 4.44 8.42
N LEU A 435 41.62 5.62 8.93
CA LEU A 435 41.60 6.87 8.19
C LEU A 435 42.40 7.91 8.98
N GLY A 436 43.63 8.21 8.55
CA GLY A 436 44.56 9.02 9.35
C GLY A 436 44.85 8.36 10.70
N ASP A 437 44.54 9.04 11.80
CA ASP A 437 44.70 8.52 13.16
C ASP A 437 43.45 7.75 13.66
N ASP A 438 42.33 7.85 12.94
CA ASP A 438 41.08 7.19 13.32
C ASP A 438 41.08 5.71 12.90
N VAL A 439 40.61 4.86 13.82
CA VAL A 439 40.49 3.42 13.58
C VAL A 439 39.04 3.08 13.29
N LEU A 440 38.80 2.48 12.12
CA LEU A 440 37.49 2.08 11.63
C LEU A 440 37.21 0.59 11.86
N PHE A 441 38.25 -0.24 11.95
CA PHE A 441 38.17 -1.65 12.29
C PHE A 441 39.45 -2.13 12.97
N GLU A 442 39.34 -2.95 14.01
CA GLU A 442 40.47 -3.59 14.70
C GLU A 442 40.45 -5.13 14.54
N PRO A 443 41.63 -5.79 14.50
CA PRO A 443 41.74 -7.24 14.34
C PRO A 443 40.94 -8.06 15.36
N GLU A 444 40.81 -7.55 16.59
CA GLU A 444 40.10 -8.22 17.67
C GLU A 444 38.58 -8.30 17.45
N TRP A 445 38.03 -7.54 16.50
CA TRP A 445 36.61 -7.55 16.16
C TRP A 445 36.23 -8.69 15.21
N GLY A 446 37.24 -9.41 14.67
CA GLY A 446 37.04 -10.61 13.89
C GLY A 446 37.43 -10.46 12.43
N VAL A 447 36.69 -11.13 11.55
CA VAL A 447 36.91 -11.08 10.10
C VAL A 447 36.33 -9.77 9.58
N PHE A 448 37.12 -9.05 8.79
CA PHE A 448 36.66 -7.86 8.11
C PHE A 448 36.20 -8.21 6.69
N ASP A 449 34.90 -8.17 6.44
CA ASP A 449 34.34 -8.38 5.11
C ASP A 449 34.19 -7.03 4.41
N MET A 450 35.12 -6.73 3.50
CA MET A 450 35.12 -5.47 2.76
C MET A 450 34.18 -5.59 1.56
N ALA A 451 33.11 -4.80 1.56
CA ALA A 451 32.29 -4.56 0.37
C ALA A 451 33.12 -3.80 -0.66
N VAL A 452 33.12 -4.27 -1.90
CA VAL A 452 33.90 -3.66 -2.98
C VAL A 452 32.99 -2.81 -3.85
N GLY A 453 33.39 -1.56 -4.10
CA GLY A 453 32.81 -0.71 -5.13
C GLY A 453 33.30 0.73 -5.04
N THR A 454 33.40 1.39 -6.18
CA THR A 454 33.82 2.79 -6.26
C THR A 454 32.76 3.75 -5.76
N ASP A 455 31.50 3.45 -6.06
CA ASP A 455 30.37 4.33 -5.77
C ASP A 455 29.23 3.54 -5.10
N ILE A 456 28.38 4.24 -4.35
CA ILE A 456 27.04 3.77 -4.00
C ILE A 456 26.08 4.27 -5.06
N VAL A 457 25.56 3.36 -5.88
CA VAL A 457 24.76 3.69 -7.07
C VAL A 457 23.25 3.75 -6.80
N SER A 458 22.81 3.27 -5.64
CA SER A 458 21.41 3.27 -5.23
C SER A 458 21.29 3.15 -3.71
N VAL A 459 20.33 3.86 -3.11
CA VAL A 459 19.92 3.65 -1.71
C VAL A 459 18.38 3.64 -1.63
N PHE A 460 17.79 2.64 -0.98
CA PHE A 460 16.33 2.50 -0.90
C PHE A 460 15.85 1.93 0.43
N ALA A 461 14.58 2.17 0.77
CA ALA A 461 13.94 1.60 1.95
C ALA A 461 13.71 0.09 1.82
N GLY A 462 13.83 -0.64 2.94
CA GLY A 462 13.61 -2.08 2.99
C GLY A 462 14.84 -2.92 2.64
N ALA A 463 14.65 -4.23 2.66
CA ALA A 463 15.71 -5.21 2.47
C ALA A 463 15.87 -5.63 1.01
N ALA A 464 17.12 -5.85 0.59
CA ALA A 464 17.42 -6.40 -0.73
C ALA A 464 16.82 -7.80 -0.93
N ASP A 465 16.91 -8.64 0.11
CA ASP A 465 16.30 -9.98 0.22
C ASP A 465 15.43 -10.01 1.49
N GLY A 466 14.15 -9.62 1.33
CA GLY A 466 13.20 -9.58 2.44
C GLY A 466 12.85 -10.95 3.03
N GLU A 467 13.03 -12.03 2.27
CA GLU A 467 12.76 -13.40 2.71
C GLU A 467 13.85 -13.91 3.66
N ALA A 468 15.11 -13.56 3.41
CA ALA A 468 16.23 -13.90 4.28
C ALA A 468 16.36 -12.92 5.47
N PHE A 469 16.14 -11.62 5.23
CA PHE A 469 16.39 -10.59 6.24
C PHE A 469 15.36 -10.60 7.38
N HIS A 470 14.08 -10.86 7.08
CA HIS A 470 13.04 -10.93 8.10
C HIS A 470 12.89 -12.36 8.62
N SER A 471 13.07 -12.54 9.94
CA SER A 471 12.71 -13.78 10.60
C SER A 471 11.22 -14.05 10.39
N ILE A 472 10.91 -15.23 9.86
CA ILE A 472 9.53 -15.67 9.63
C ILE A 472 8.89 -15.90 11.00
N VAL A 473 8.10 -14.93 11.45
CA VAL A 473 7.14 -15.17 12.54
C VAL A 473 5.94 -15.83 11.88
N GLU A 474 5.76 -17.12 12.12
CA GLU A 474 4.48 -17.77 11.83
C GLU A 474 3.42 -17.02 12.62
N SER A 475 2.44 -16.44 11.93
CA SER A 475 1.27 -15.82 12.56
C SER A 475 0.60 -16.87 13.44
N GLU A 476 0.34 -16.53 14.71
CA GLU A 476 -0.48 -17.40 15.54
C GLU A 476 -1.84 -17.60 14.86
N PRO A 477 -2.37 -18.83 14.83
CA PRO A 477 -3.69 -19.07 14.28
C PRO A 477 -4.70 -18.23 15.06
N MET A 478 -5.31 -17.25 14.39
CA MET A 478 -6.46 -16.54 14.96
C MET A 478 -7.61 -17.52 15.14
N GLU A 479 -8.28 -17.45 16.29
CA GLU A 479 -9.50 -18.24 16.50
C GLU A 479 -10.53 -17.83 15.47
N THR A 480 -11.09 -18.81 14.74
CA THR A 480 -12.23 -18.57 13.87
C THR A 480 -13.37 -18.00 14.72
N PRO A 481 -13.85 -16.77 14.45
CA PRO A 481 -14.96 -16.19 15.19
C PRO A 481 -16.16 -17.14 15.11
N ALA A 482 -16.84 -17.35 16.23
CA ALA A 482 -18.10 -18.09 16.22
C ALA A 482 -19.10 -17.34 15.31
N LEU A 483 -19.91 -18.08 14.55
CA LEU A 483 -20.98 -17.49 13.76
C LEU A 483 -21.91 -16.72 14.71
N PRO A 484 -22.02 -15.38 14.60
CA PRO A 484 -22.91 -14.62 15.44
C PRO A 484 -24.37 -15.01 15.12
N GLU A 485 -25.20 -15.16 16.16
CA GLU A 485 -26.64 -15.24 15.96
C GLU A 485 -27.13 -13.89 15.42
N LEU A 486 -27.94 -13.92 14.36
CA LEU A 486 -28.52 -12.70 13.79
C LEU A 486 -29.42 -12.01 14.83
N THR A 487 -29.24 -10.72 14.97
CA THR A 487 -30.20 -9.86 15.69
C THR A 487 -31.55 -9.87 14.99
N SER A 488 -32.60 -9.45 15.70
CA SER A 488 -33.95 -9.35 15.10
C SER A 488 -33.98 -8.46 13.85
N LEU A 489 -33.21 -7.37 13.83
CA LEU A 489 -33.12 -6.50 12.66
C LEU A 489 -32.40 -7.19 11.50
N GLU A 490 -31.27 -7.84 11.76
CA GLU A 490 -30.53 -8.59 10.73
C GLU A 490 -31.36 -9.73 10.13
N GLN A 491 -32.21 -10.37 10.94
CA GLN A 491 -33.16 -11.36 10.44
C GLN A 491 -34.15 -10.74 9.43
N LEU A 492 -34.68 -9.54 9.70
CA LEU A 492 -35.54 -8.85 8.73
C LEU A 492 -34.81 -8.52 7.43
N PHE A 493 -33.54 -8.09 7.51
CA PHE A 493 -32.71 -7.90 6.32
C PHE A 493 -32.48 -9.21 5.55
N GLN A 494 -32.27 -10.33 6.26
CA GLN A 494 -32.15 -11.65 5.63
C GLN A 494 -33.45 -12.06 4.92
N ASP A 495 -34.61 -11.78 5.51
CA ASP A 495 -35.91 -12.12 4.93
C ASP A 495 -36.16 -11.32 3.63
N VAL A 496 -35.85 -10.02 3.63
CA VAL A 496 -35.93 -9.20 2.41
C VAL A 496 -34.93 -9.67 1.35
N ARG A 497 -33.72 -10.08 1.75
CA ARG A 497 -32.75 -10.70 0.84
C ARG A 497 -33.29 -11.99 0.23
N ASN A 498 -33.93 -12.86 1.01
CA ASN A 498 -34.56 -14.08 0.51
C ASN A 498 -35.66 -13.77 -0.53
N VAL A 499 -36.46 -12.71 -0.29
CA VAL A 499 -37.46 -12.23 -1.28
C VAL A 499 -36.78 -11.74 -2.56
N ARG A 500 -35.70 -10.96 -2.43
CA ARG A 500 -34.91 -10.43 -3.55
C ARG A 500 -34.38 -11.57 -4.43
N GLU A 501 -33.70 -12.55 -3.82
CA GLU A 501 -33.10 -13.73 -4.46
C GLU A 501 -34.14 -14.74 -4.99
N GLY A 502 -35.43 -14.52 -4.69
CA GLY A 502 -36.51 -15.37 -5.21
C GLY A 502 -36.72 -16.68 -4.43
N HIS A 503 -36.20 -16.75 -3.21
CA HIS A 503 -36.37 -17.89 -2.31
C HIS A 503 -37.74 -17.92 -1.62
N ILE A 504 -38.53 -16.85 -1.72
CA ILE A 504 -39.85 -16.70 -1.10
C ILE A 504 -40.96 -16.84 -2.15
N ALA A 505 -41.91 -17.75 -1.88
CA ALA A 505 -43.02 -18.05 -2.79
C ALA A 505 -44.10 -16.95 -2.85
N ASP A 506 -44.33 -16.25 -1.73
CA ASP A 506 -45.24 -15.10 -1.63
C ASP A 506 -44.46 -13.84 -1.18
N PRO A 507 -43.80 -13.15 -2.11
CA PRO A 507 -43.05 -11.93 -1.83
C PRO A 507 -43.86 -10.84 -1.14
N GLU A 508 -45.13 -10.65 -1.50
CA GLU A 508 -45.92 -9.52 -1.01
C GLU A 508 -46.29 -9.70 0.45
N SER A 509 -46.78 -10.89 0.82
CA SER A 509 -47.09 -11.20 2.21
C SER A 509 -45.85 -11.13 3.11
N GLU A 510 -44.69 -11.54 2.60
CA GLU A 510 -43.45 -11.51 3.37
C GLU A 510 -42.94 -10.09 3.58
N LEU A 511 -42.98 -9.24 2.54
CA LEU A 511 -42.59 -7.84 2.65
C LEU A 511 -43.55 -7.06 3.56
N GLU A 512 -44.85 -7.38 3.56
CA GLU A 512 -45.82 -6.78 4.48
C GLU A 512 -45.51 -7.14 5.94
N ARG A 513 -45.22 -8.43 6.22
CA ARG A 513 -44.77 -8.89 7.54
C ARG A 513 -43.51 -8.15 8.01
N VAL A 514 -42.52 -8.03 7.12
CA VAL A 514 -41.27 -7.32 7.45
C VAL A 514 -41.54 -5.86 7.80
N LEU A 515 -42.38 -5.14 7.04
CA LEU A 515 -42.72 -3.74 7.35
C LEU A 515 -43.43 -3.61 8.71
N ASP A 516 -44.32 -4.53 9.05
CA ASP A 516 -45.02 -4.54 10.34
C ASP A 516 -44.05 -4.77 11.52
N GLU A 517 -43.14 -5.73 11.39
CA GLU A 517 -42.14 -6.02 12.43
C GLU A 517 -41.09 -4.90 12.54
N LEU A 518 -40.69 -4.30 11.41
CA LEU A 518 -39.74 -3.20 11.37
C LEU A 518 -40.24 -1.99 12.16
N GLN A 519 -41.53 -1.65 12.09
CA GLN A 519 -42.11 -0.56 12.88
C GLN A 519 -41.93 -0.73 14.39
N VAL A 520 -41.79 -1.97 14.87
CA VAL A 520 -41.57 -2.28 16.29
C VAL A 520 -40.08 -2.34 16.63
N ILE A 521 -39.26 -2.90 15.74
CA ILE A 521 -37.82 -3.13 15.98
C ILE A 521 -36.98 -1.86 15.74
N SER A 522 -37.20 -1.17 14.63
CA SER A 522 -36.52 0.08 14.26
C SER A 522 -37.41 0.89 13.31
N ASN A 523 -38.07 1.90 13.87
CA ASN A 523 -39.00 2.74 13.13
C ASN A 523 -38.29 3.70 12.15
N ASP A 524 -36.97 3.83 12.25
CA ASP A 524 -36.11 4.74 11.53
C ASP A 524 -35.19 4.06 10.51
N ASP A 525 -35.15 2.72 10.43
CA ASP A 525 -34.33 2.02 9.43
C ASP A 525 -34.79 2.35 8.00
N TRP A 526 -34.01 3.18 7.34
CA TRP A 526 -34.31 3.63 5.99
C TRP A 526 -33.79 2.65 4.92
N LEU A 527 -32.71 1.92 5.19
CA LEU A 527 -32.05 1.07 4.21
C LEU A 527 -32.89 -0.15 3.88
N LEU A 528 -33.46 -0.81 4.89
CA LEU A 528 -34.38 -1.93 4.69
C LEU A 528 -35.63 -1.48 3.92
N ARG A 529 -36.14 -0.28 4.20
CA ARG A 529 -37.26 0.31 3.45
C ARG A 529 -36.90 0.59 1.99
N ILE A 530 -35.68 1.04 1.71
CA ILE A 530 -35.18 1.19 0.33
C ILE A 530 -35.07 -0.17 -0.37
N GLU A 531 -34.55 -1.20 0.30
CA GLU A 531 -34.49 -2.57 -0.24
C GLU A 531 -35.87 -3.09 -0.63
N ILE A 532 -36.88 -2.89 0.23
CA ILE A 532 -38.28 -3.24 -0.04
C ILE A 532 -38.83 -2.42 -1.21
N PHE A 533 -38.59 -1.10 -1.22
CA PHE A 533 -39.02 -0.21 -2.31
C PHE A 533 -38.45 -0.66 -3.66
N GLU A 534 -37.17 -1.01 -3.72
CA GLU A 534 -36.51 -1.51 -4.92
C GLU A 534 -37.16 -2.79 -5.46
N ILE A 535 -37.43 -3.76 -4.58
CA ILE A 535 -38.08 -5.03 -4.95
C ILE A 535 -39.49 -4.77 -5.51
N LEU A 536 -40.29 -3.94 -4.83
CA LEU A 536 -41.65 -3.62 -5.24
C LEU A 536 -41.68 -2.94 -6.61
N VAL A 537 -40.79 -1.97 -6.86
CA VAL A 537 -40.67 -1.28 -8.15
C VAL A 537 -40.20 -2.23 -9.26
N ALA A 538 -39.14 -3.00 -9.02
CA ALA A 538 -38.53 -3.85 -10.04
C ALA A 538 -39.41 -5.04 -10.42
N LYS A 539 -40.04 -5.69 -9.43
CA LYS A 539 -40.94 -6.83 -9.65
C LYS A 539 -42.39 -6.40 -9.97
N LYS A 540 -42.69 -5.09 -9.98
CA LYS A 540 -44.02 -4.51 -10.22
C LYS A 540 -45.10 -5.12 -9.33
N LEU A 541 -44.79 -5.24 -8.04
CA LEU A 541 -45.67 -5.81 -7.02
C LEU A 541 -46.68 -4.77 -6.51
N SER A 542 -47.51 -5.18 -5.54
CA SER A 542 -48.59 -4.42 -4.91
C SER A 542 -48.37 -2.90 -4.83
N CYS A 543 -49.25 -2.14 -5.50
CA CYS A 543 -49.25 -0.68 -5.42
C CYS A 543 -49.53 -0.18 -3.99
N THR A 544 -50.33 -0.91 -3.21
CA THR A 544 -50.66 -0.53 -1.83
C THR A 544 -49.44 -0.61 -0.91
N LEU A 545 -48.63 -1.66 -1.04
CA LEU A 545 -47.37 -1.77 -0.29
C LEU A 545 -46.35 -0.72 -0.74
N LEU A 546 -46.30 -0.43 -2.05
CA LEU A 546 -45.43 0.61 -2.60
C LEU A 546 -45.78 2.00 -2.05
N ASP A 547 -47.06 2.34 -1.97
CA ASP A 547 -47.53 3.60 -1.40
C ASP A 547 -47.18 3.67 0.10
N ARG A 548 -47.43 2.58 0.86
CA ARG A 548 -47.06 2.49 2.28
C ARG A 548 -45.57 2.75 2.52
N VAL A 549 -44.69 2.01 1.84
CA VAL A 549 -43.24 2.18 2.04
C VAL A 549 -42.76 3.56 1.59
N THR A 550 -43.40 4.15 0.58
CA THR A 550 -43.10 5.53 0.13
C THR A 550 -43.44 6.54 1.23
N ASP A 551 -44.60 6.40 1.88
CA ASP A 551 -45.01 7.26 2.98
C ASP A 551 -44.09 7.09 4.20
N GLU A 552 -43.72 5.85 4.54
CA GLU A 552 -42.74 5.58 5.61
C GLU A 552 -41.38 6.21 5.31
N LEU A 553 -40.84 6.05 4.09
CA LEU A 553 -39.59 6.69 3.68
C LEU A 553 -39.70 8.23 3.73
N ASN A 554 -40.82 8.82 3.30
CA ASN A 554 -41.02 10.26 3.38
C ASN A 554 -41.04 10.75 4.84
N HIS A 555 -41.53 9.95 5.77
CA HIS A 555 -41.42 10.26 7.20
C HIS A 555 -39.97 10.17 7.69
N VAL A 556 -39.27 9.07 7.40
CA VAL A 556 -37.89 8.84 7.87
C VAL A 556 -36.92 9.91 7.34
N LYS A 557 -37.10 10.39 6.10
CA LYS A 557 -36.33 11.53 5.55
C LYS A 557 -36.40 12.79 6.40
N THR A 558 -37.46 13.00 7.18
CA THR A 558 -37.61 14.20 8.02
C THR A 558 -36.87 14.10 9.35
N LEU A 559 -36.37 12.91 9.70
CA LEU A 559 -35.69 12.66 10.96
C LEU A 559 -34.22 13.11 10.92
N ASP A 560 -33.58 13.04 9.76
CA ASP A 560 -32.17 13.35 9.57
C ASP A 560 -31.89 13.86 8.13
N GLU A 561 -31.11 14.93 8.02
CA GLU A 561 -30.78 15.57 6.72
C GLU A 561 -29.89 14.67 5.84
N GLU A 562 -29.03 13.87 6.47
CA GLU A 562 -28.18 12.90 5.80
C GLU A 562 -29.02 11.78 5.17
N TRP A 563 -29.94 11.24 5.95
CA TRP A 563 -30.87 10.21 5.48
C TRP A 563 -31.76 10.74 4.37
N ASN A 564 -32.17 12.01 4.41
CA ASN A 564 -32.91 12.61 3.30
C ASN A 564 -32.18 12.44 1.97
N THR A 565 -30.90 12.82 1.94
CA THR A 565 -30.06 12.73 0.74
C THR A 565 -29.91 11.28 0.26
N LEU A 566 -29.65 10.35 1.18
CA LEU A 566 -29.52 8.93 0.86
C LEU A 566 -30.84 8.34 0.32
N ILE A 567 -31.96 8.53 1.03
CA ILE A 567 -33.25 7.98 0.61
C ILE A 567 -33.70 8.55 -0.74
N GLU A 568 -33.52 9.86 -0.98
CA GLU A 568 -33.85 10.46 -2.28
C GLU A 568 -33.05 9.85 -3.43
N ARG A 569 -31.75 9.63 -3.22
CA ARG A 569 -30.87 8.95 -4.19
C ARG A 569 -31.30 7.50 -4.39
N GLY A 570 -31.57 6.75 -3.32
CA GLY A 570 -32.08 5.38 -3.36
C GLY A 570 -33.36 5.26 -4.19
N ILE A 571 -34.37 6.09 -3.90
CA ILE A 571 -35.64 6.11 -4.66
C ILE A 571 -35.40 6.46 -6.14
N LYS A 572 -34.51 7.42 -6.42
CA LYS A 572 -34.18 7.81 -7.79
C LYS A 572 -33.53 6.66 -8.54
N VAL A 573 -32.55 5.97 -7.95
CA VAL A 573 -31.88 4.81 -8.56
C VAL A 573 -32.88 3.67 -8.78
N ALA A 574 -33.68 3.33 -7.77
CA ALA A 574 -34.71 2.29 -7.86
C ALA A 574 -35.68 2.48 -9.05
N LYS A 575 -36.06 3.73 -9.33
CA LYS A 575 -36.97 4.07 -10.44
C LYS A 575 -36.31 4.05 -11.81
N ASN A 576 -35.01 4.38 -11.88
CA ASN A 576 -34.30 4.63 -13.14
C ASN A 576 -33.32 3.51 -13.53
N ALA A 577 -32.97 2.62 -12.61
CA ALA A 577 -32.07 1.50 -12.82
C ALA A 577 -32.76 0.21 -12.34
N PRO A 578 -33.20 -0.68 -13.25
CA PRO A 578 -33.79 -1.96 -12.86
C PRO A 578 -32.80 -2.76 -12.01
N LEU A 579 -33.32 -3.70 -11.20
CA LEU A 579 -32.47 -4.71 -10.57
C LEU A 579 -31.69 -5.42 -11.69
N ILE A 580 -30.37 -5.42 -11.57
CA ILE A 580 -29.51 -6.09 -12.54
C ILE A 580 -29.67 -7.58 -12.27
N SER A 581 -30.39 -8.28 -13.13
CA SER A 581 -30.27 -9.74 -13.20
C SER A 581 -28.87 -10.05 -13.74
N GLU A 582 -28.18 -10.97 -13.08
CA GLU A 582 -26.83 -11.45 -13.41
C GLU A 582 -26.49 -11.50 -14.92
#